data_AF-A0A0K0Y144-F1
#
_entry.id   AF-A0A0K0Y144-F1
#
_cell.length_a   1.000
_cell.length_b   1.000
_cell.length_c   1.000
_cell.angle_alpha   90.00
_cell.angle_beta   90.00
_cell.angle_gamma   90.00
#
_symmetry.space_group_name_H-M   'P 1'
#
loop_
_entity.id
_entity.type
_entity.pdbx_description
1 polymer ?
#
loop_
_entity_poly.entity_id
_entity_poly.type
_entity_poly.pdbx_seq_one_letter_code
_entity_poly.pdbx_strand_id
1 'polypeptide(L)'
;MRVATFAAPLSRDGPGLLVRDLVANEDSQIAAIVAVVDRVNPDVLLLTDFDFDAGGVGMSLFSDSLQVPYAYQFSLQPNAGVQTGLDVDGDGYTGDARDALGYGRFLGDGGMALFSRYPIHVDDITDLTNLRWRDVPNGTLPTWDGAAFPSEAVHNALPVSSSGHWIVPIDVGGEVITLLAYSATAPVFDGSENFNGLRNRDELRVWEAVLDGYKGTELSLPILLGNANADPFDGEGIRSGIANILSHPDLQDPAPRSRGASSAANQGHVGDPALDTANWPEDGPGNLRVSYVLPSHELTVTGAGVFWPAPNHPAAALLGGDGLAAGPHHLVWVDIETQRLR
;
A
#
# COMPACT_ATOMS: atom_id res chain seq x y z
N MET A 1 -2.94 20.48 -3.19
CA MET A 1 -3.54 19.26 -2.60
C MET A 1 -2.43 18.39 -2.04
N ARG A 2 -2.60 17.83 -0.85
CA ARG A 2 -1.70 16.83 -0.27
C ARG A 2 -2.27 15.42 -0.45
N VAL A 3 -1.52 14.56 -1.14
CA VAL A 3 -1.84 13.14 -1.30
C VAL A 3 -0.87 12.32 -0.45
N ALA A 4 -1.39 11.33 0.27
CA ALA A 4 -0.58 10.51 1.17
C ALA A 4 -0.96 9.03 1.13
N THR A 5 0.01 8.18 1.44
CA THR A 5 -0.21 6.77 1.78
C THR A 5 0.43 6.44 3.12
N PHE A 6 -0.20 5.56 3.88
CA PHE A 6 0.33 5.08 5.16
C PHE A 6 -0.08 3.63 5.40
N ALA A 7 0.90 2.72 5.44
CA ALA A 7 0.72 1.35 5.91
C ALA A 7 0.67 1.33 7.44
N ALA A 8 -0.43 1.83 7.99
CA ALA A 8 -0.64 1.91 9.43
C ALA A 8 -1.13 0.55 9.95
N PRO A 9 -0.58 0.00 11.04
CA PRO A 9 -0.95 -1.32 11.58
C PRO A 9 -2.35 -1.31 12.21
N LEU A 10 -3.38 -1.19 11.38
CA LEU A 10 -4.79 -1.15 11.76
C LEU A 10 -5.48 -2.50 11.54
N SER A 11 -4.79 -3.50 10.98
CA SER A 11 -5.23 -4.89 11.05
C SER A 11 -5.13 -5.41 12.48
N ARG A 12 -6.01 -6.35 12.83
CA ARG A 12 -6.06 -7.00 14.14
C ARG A 12 -6.07 -8.51 13.98
N ASP A 13 -5.93 -9.23 15.09
CA ASP A 13 -5.88 -10.69 15.08
C ASP A 13 -7.22 -11.38 14.70
N GLY A 14 -8.27 -10.63 14.41
CA GLY A 14 -9.57 -11.18 14.07
C GLY A 14 -10.60 -10.13 13.61
N PRO A 15 -11.69 -10.58 12.97
CA PRO A 15 -12.67 -9.69 12.37
C PRO A 15 -13.40 -8.85 13.44
N GLY A 16 -13.59 -7.56 13.14
CA GLY A 16 -14.31 -6.62 14.00
C GLY A 16 -13.52 -6.13 15.22
N LEU A 17 -12.31 -6.61 15.44
CA LEU A 17 -11.46 -6.11 16.54
C LEU A 17 -11.00 -4.67 16.29
N LEU A 18 -10.72 -4.28 15.05
CA LEU A 18 -10.43 -2.88 14.71
C LEU A 18 -11.60 -1.96 15.10
N VAL A 19 -12.83 -2.34 14.76
CA VAL A 19 -14.04 -1.60 15.13
C VAL A 19 -14.17 -1.49 16.64
N ARG A 20 -13.95 -2.60 17.38
CA ARG A 20 -13.94 -2.59 18.85
C ARG A 20 -12.94 -1.56 19.38
N ASP A 21 -11.72 -1.55 18.86
CA ASP A 21 -10.62 -0.71 19.35
C ASP A 21 -10.87 0.78 19.03
N LEU A 22 -11.41 1.08 17.86
CA LEU A 22 -11.84 2.43 17.46
C LEU A 22 -12.99 2.96 18.33
N VAL A 23 -13.97 2.12 18.68
CA VAL A 23 -15.07 2.50 19.58
C VAL A 23 -14.58 2.72 21.01
N ALA A 24 -13.67 1.88 21.49
CA ALA A 24 -13.11 2.00 22.84
C ALA A 24 -12.30 3.29 23.00
N ASN A 25 -11.56 3.70 21.95
CA ASN A 25 -10.70 4.89 21.93
C ASN A 25 -9.65 4.91 23.06
N GLU A 26 -9.13 3.73 23.40
CA GLU A 26 -8.11 3.52 24.44
C GLU A 26 -6.80 2.92 23.86
N ASP A 27 -6.78 2.59 22.57
CA ASP A 27 -5.63 2.01 21.88
C ASP A 27 -4.59 3.11 21.56
N SER A 28 -3.42 3.03 22.21
CA SER A 28 -2.34 3.99 22.03
C SER A 28 -1.74 3.99 20.62
N GLN A 29 -1.76 2.86 19.91
CA GLN A 29 -1.27 2.75 18.54
C GLN A 29 -2.23 3.49 17.59
N ILE A 30 -3.54 3.28 17.73
CA ILE A 30 -4.54 4.04 16.97
C ILE A 30 -4.41 5.53 17.25
N ALA A 31 -4.26 5.93 18.52
CA ALA A 31 -4.08 7.34 18.89
C ALA A 31 -2.82 7.96 18.26
N ALA A 32 -1.71 7.21 18.18
CA ALA A 32 -0.49 7.66 17.51
C ALA A 32 -0.71 7.83 15.99
N ILE A 33 -1.38 6.87 15.34
CA ILE A 33 -1.73 6.92 13.91
C ILE A 33 -2.61 8.14 13.62
N VAL A 34 -3.67 8.36 14.40
CA VAL A 34 -4.55 9.54 14.31
C VAL A 34 -3.75 10.83 14.44
N ALA A 35 -2.87 10.93 15.44
CA ALA A 35 -2.04 12.11 15.65
C ALA A 35 -1.07 12.38 14.49
N VAL A 36 -0.51 11.32 13.87
CA VAL A 36 0.32 11.44 12.66
C VAL A 36 -0.51 11.96 11.48
N VAL A 37 -1.70 11.38 11.25
CA VAL A 37 -2.60 11.80 10.17
C VAL A 37 -3.05 13.25 10.37
N ASP A 38 -3.45 13.66 11.58
CA ASP A 38 -3.80 15.04 11.90
C ASP A 38 -2.62 16.00 11.72
N ARG A 39 -1.41 15.56 12.09
CA ARG A 39 -0.21 16.38 11.95
C ARG A 39 0.16 16.62 10.49
N VAL A 40 0.03 15.60 9.64
CA VAL A 40 0.32 15.70 8.21
C VAL A 40 -0.84 16.34 7.45
N ASN A 41 -2.07 16.13 7.91
CA ASN A 41 -3.31 16.68 7.40
C ASN A 41 -3.50 16.47 5.88
N PRO A 42 -3.43 15.22 5.36
CA PRO A 42 -3.63 14.98 3.94
C PRO A 42 -5.04 15.35 3.46
N ASP A 43 -5.17 15.69 2.17
CA ASP A 43 -6.47 15.88 1.53
C ASP A 43 -7.00 14.57 0.92
N VAL A 44 -6.09 13.70 0.51
CA VAL A 44 -6.34 12.33 0.04
C VAL A 44 -5.39 11.40 0.78
N LEU A 45 -5.91 10.36 1.41
CA LEU A 45 -5.16 9.40 2.22
C LEU A 45 -5.55 7.98 1.84
N LEU A 46 -4.58 7.18 1.40
CA LEU A 46 -4.71 5.73 1.34
C LEU A 46 -4.09 5.12 2.60
N LEU A 47 -4.91 4.41 3.39
CA LEU A 47 -4.40 3.50 4.41
C LEU A 47 -4.36 2.08 3.85
N THR A 48 -3.23 1.41 4.06
CA THR A 48 -3.11 -0.04 3.85
C THR A 48 -2.94 -0.71 5.20
N ASP A 49 -3.15 -2.03 5.25
CA ASP A 49 -3.20 -2.77 6.51
C ASP A 49 -4.37 -2.31 7.40
N PHE A 50 -5.54 -2.08 6.78
CA PHE A 50 -6.78 -1.64 7.43
C PHE A 50 -7.85 -2.72 7.29
N ASP A 51 -8.32 -3.30 8.40
CA ASP A 51 -9.33 -4.36 8.35
C ASP A 51 -10.61 -3.92 7.64
N PHE A 52 -10.99 -4.67 6.61
CA PHE A 52 -12.19 -4.42 5.83
C PHE A 52 -13.43 -4.89 6.58
N ASP A 53 -14.43 -4.01 6.62
CA ASP A 53 -15.80 -4.37 6.98
C ASP A 53 -16.76 -3.88 5.89
N ALA A 54 -17.67 -4.75 5.47
CA ALA A 54 -18.58 -4.44 4.36
C ALA A 54 -19.54 -3.26 4.66
N GLY A 55 -19.68 -2.86 5.93
CA GLY A 55 -20.49 -1.72 6.34
C GLY A 55 -19.75 -0.39 6.33
N GLY A 56 -18.43 -0.37 6.14
CA GLY A 56 -17.59 0.83 6.27
C GLY A 56 -17.58 1.43 7.68
N VAL A 57 -17.89 0.64 8.71
CA VAL A 57 -17.99 1.09 10.11
C VAL A 57 -16.61 1.48 10.63
N GLY A 58 -15.59 0.67 10.39
CA GLY A 58 -14.21 0.95 10.79
C GLY A 58 -13.70 2.24 10.15
N MET A 59 -13.91 2.41 8.85
CA MET A 59 -13.51 3.64 8.14
C MET A 59 -14.21 4.88 8.70
N SER A 60 -15.52 4.79 8.95
CA SER A 60 -16.30 5.91 9.50
C SER A 60 -15.78 6.30 10.88
N LEU A 61 -15.56 5.33 11.76
CA LEU A 61 -15.02 5.56 13.10
C LEU A 61 -13.61 6.13 13.08
N PHE A 62 -12.73 5.62 12.21
CA PHE A 62 -11.39 6.17 12.05
C PHE A 62 -11.44 7.62 11.57
N SER A 63 -12.24 7.92 10.54
CA SER A 63 -12.42 9.28 10.03
C SER A 63 -12.98 10.22 11.10
N ASP A 64 -13.95 9.78 11.89
CA ASP A 64 -14.55 10.57 12.97
C ASP A 64 -13.59 10.85 14.14
N SER A 65 -12.54 10.03 14.29
CA SER A 65 -11.49 10.23 15.30
C SER A 65 -10.48 11.32 14.94
N LEU A 66 -10.42 11.73 13.67
CA LEU A 66 -9.52 12.78 13.18
C LEU A 66 -10.04 14.18 13.55
N GLN A 67 -9.14 15.15 13.65
CA GLN A 67 -9.52 16.56 13.85
C GLN A 67 -10.39 17.11 12.72
N VAL A 68 -10.16 16.62 11.49
CA VAL A 68 -10.95 16.96 10.31
C VAL A 68 -11.36 15.66 9.61
N PRO A 69 -12.58 15.15 9.89
CA PRO A 69 -13.10 13.97 9.22
C PRO A 69 -13.17 14.13 7.69
N TYR A 70 -12.96 13.03 6.98
CA TYR A 70 -13.05 12.99 5.52
C TYR A 70 -14.51 12.86 5.07
N ALA A 71 -14.87 13.67 4.07
CA ALA A 71 -16.21 13.69 3.49
C ALA A 71 -16.51 12.47 2.61
N TYR A 72 -15.47 11.91 1.97
CA TYR A 72 -15.59 10.78 1.05
C TYR A 72 -14.68 9.66 1.49
N GLN A 73 -15.22 8.44 1.46
CA GLN A 73 -14.60 7.23 1.96
C GLN A 73 -14.91 6.11 0.97
N PHE A 74 -13.92 5.30 0.64
CA PHE A 74 -14.07 4.18 -0.27
C PHE A 74 -13.19 2.98 0.13
N SER A 75 -13.76 1.78 0.03
CA SER A 75 -13.04 0.53 0.14
C SER A 75 -13.81 -0.58 -0.59
N LEU A 76 -13.09 -1.61 -1.04
CA LEU A 76 -13.63 -2.85 -1.57
C LEU A 76 -13.09 -4.03 -0.79
N GLN A 77 -13.78 -5.17 -0.87
CA GLN A 77 -13.32 -6.41 -0.27
C GLN A 77 -11.93 -6.79 -0.83
N PRO A 78 -10.91 -6.99 0.02
CA PRO A 78 -9.61 -7.45 -0.43
C PRO A 78 -9.63 -8.95 -0.76
N ASN A 79 -8.59 -9.43 -1.43
CA ASN A 79 -8.34 -10.87 -1.60
C ASN A 79 -7.84 -11.53 -0.31
N ALA A 80 -7.28 -10.75 0.62
CA ALA A 80 -6.77 -11.23 1.90
C ALA A 80 -7.84 -11.97 2.71
N GLY A 81 -7.53 -13.21 3.09
CA GLY A 81 -8.39 -14.09 3.88
C GLY A 81 -9.61 -14.69 3.15
N VAL A 82 -9.77 -14.43 1.84
CA VAL A 82 -10.73 -15.15 1.00
C VAL A 82 -10.18 -16.54 0.70
N GLN A 83 -10.72 -17.58 1.33
CA GLN A 83 -10.22 -18.95 1.19
C GLN A 83 -10.36 -19.51 -0.23
N THR A 84 -9.28 -20.09 -0.76
CA THR A 84 -9.30 -20.74 -2.09
C THR A 84 -9.87 -22.16 -2.06
N GLY A 85 -9.76 -22.83 -0.90
CA GLY A 85 -10.01 -24.27 -0.79
C GLY A 85 -8.93 -25.15 -1.45
N LEU A 86 -7.78 -24.58 -1.78
CA LEU A 86 -6.61 -25.22 -2.37
C LEU A 86 -5.42 -25.08 -1.42
N ASP A 87 -4.45 -25.97 -1.59
CA ASP A 87 -3.13 -25.90 -0.93
C ASP A 87 -2.24 -24.95 -1.75
N VAL A 88 -2.13 -23.70 -1.31
CA VAL A 88 -1.45 -22.62 -2.04
C VAL A 88 0.04 -22.62 -1.74
N ASP A 89 0.48 -22.92 -0.52
CA ASP A 89 1.90 -22.92 -0.17
C ASP A 89 2.57 -24.29 -0.23
N GLY A 90 1.81 -25.34 -0.56
CA GLY A 90 2.30 -26.68 -0.84
C GLY A 90 2.67 -27.49 0.41
N ASP A 91 2.15 -27.11 1.58
CA ASP A 91 2.47 -27.77 2.86
C ASP A 91 1.67 -29.07 3.09
N GLY A 92 0.69 -29.37 2.22
CA GLY A 92 -0.17 -30.54 2.26
C GLY A 92 -1.48 -30.36 3.02
N TYR A 93 -1.76 -29.15 3.53
CA TYR A 93 -3.01 -28.78 4.19
C TYR A 93 -3.78 -27.74 3.36
N THR A 94 -5.02 -27.48 3.76
CA THR A 94 -5.85 -26.44 3.15
C THR A 94 -6.57 -25.67 4.25
N GLY A 95 -6.84 -24.39 4.01
CA GLY A 95 -7.74 -23.58 4.83
C GLY A 95 -7.04 -22.70 5.85
N ASP A 96 -5.71 -22.61 5.80
CA ASP A 96 -4.96 -21.69 6.65
C ASP A 96 -4.88 -20.28 6.03
N ALA A 97 -4.11 -19.38 6.66
CA ALA A 97 -4.01 -18.00 6.19
C ALA A 97 -3.25 -17.87 4.85
N ARG A 98 -2.37 -18.81 4.52
CA ARG A 98 -1.56 -18.83 3.29
C ARG A 98 -2.34 -19.41 2.10
N ASP A 99 -3.39 -20.18 2.38
CA ASP A 99 -4.32 -20.73 1.37
C ASP A 99 -5.41 -19.78 0.89
N ALA A 100 -5.45 -18.55 1.42
CA ALA A 100 -6.36 -17.53 0.93
C ALA A 100 -5.86 -16.90 -0.39
N LEU A 101 -6.74 -16.22 -1.12
CA LEU A 101 -6.39 -15.54 -2.38
C LEU A 101 -5.24 -14.55 -2.16
N GLY A 102 -5.21 -13.85 -1.02
CA GLY A 102 -4.01 -13.26 -0.44
C GLY A 102 -3.90 -13.65 1.03
N TYR A 103 -2.69 -13.56 1.60
CA TYR A 103 -2.48 -13.93 3.00
C TYR A 103 -3.46 -13.18 3.91
N GLY A 104 -4.19 -13.91 4.76
CA GLY A 104 -5.09 -13.31 5.74
C GLY A 104 -5.81 -14.35 6.58
N ARG A 105 -6.01 -14.07 7.87
CA ARG A 105 -6.59 -14.99 8.85
C ARG A 105 -8.12 -14.98 8.85
N PHE A 106 -8.72 -13.94 8.28
CA PHE A 106 -10.15 -13.77 8.14
C PHE A 106 -10.45 -12.91 6.90
N LEU A 107 -11.68 -13.00 6.39
CA LEU A 107 -12.13 -12.18 5.28
C LEU A 107 -11.99 -10.69 5.62
N GLY A 108 -11.10 -9.99 4.91
CA GLY A 108 -10.87 -8.56 5.11
C GLY A 108 -9.62 -8.19 5.90
N ASP A 109 -8.82 -9.15 6.35
CA ASP A 109 -7.56 -8.93 7.08
C ASP A 109 -6.60 -8.03 6.28
N GLY A 110 -6.14 -6.92 6.87
CA GLY A 110 -5.12 -6.07 6.24
C GLY A 110 -5.52 -5.47 4.89
N GLY A 111 -6.80 -5.11 4.75
CA GLY A 111 -7.35 -4.44 3.57
C GLY A 111 -6.83 -3.03 3.33
N MET A 112 -7.55 -2.28 2.50
CA MET A 112 -7.24 -0.89 2.16
C MET A 112 -8.42 0.02 2.43
N ALA A 113 -8.14 1.28 2.77
CA ALA A 113 -9.14 2.30 3.04
C ALA A 113 -8.72 3.63 2.42
N LEU A 114 -9.49 4.13 1.46
CA LEU A 114 -9.26 5.42 0.81
C LEU A 114 -10.15 6.49 1.43
N PHE A 115 -9.53 7.59 1.83
CA PHE A 115 -10.18 8.76 2.38
C PHE A 115 -9.87 9.98 1.51
N SER A 116 -10.88 10.81 1.25
CA SER A 116 -10.75 11.98 0.40
C SER A 116 -11.63 13.14 0.88
N ARG A 117 -11.09 14.35 0.78
CA ARG A 117 -11.87 15.60 0.92
C ARG A 117 -12.65 15.94 -0.34
N TYR A 118 -12.28 15.31 -1.45
CA TYR A 118 -12.83 15.51 -2.78
C TYR A 118 -13.76 14.35 -3.17
N PRO A 119 -14.84 14.60 -3.94
CA PRO A 119 -15.72 13.54 -4.41
C PRO A 119 -14.98 12.40 -5.09
N ILE A 120 -15.36 11.16 -4.75
CA ILE A 120 -14.90 9.94 -5.41
C ILE A 120 -15.97 9.54 -6.42
N HIS A 121 -15.59 9.32 -7.67
CA HIS A 121 -16.51 8.85 -8.71
C HIS A 121 -16.70 7.34 -8.59
N VAL A 122 -17.48 6.91 -7.59
CA VAL A 122 -17.62 5.49 -7.22
C VAL A 122 -18.11 4.62 -8.39
N ASP A 123 -19.01 5.15 -9.23
CA ASP A 123 -19.57 4.45 -10.39
C ASP A 123 -18.53 4.24 -11.53
N ASP A 124 -17.44 5.00 -11.52
CA ASP A 124 -16.37 4.96 -12.54
C ASP A 124 -15.13 4.19 -12.06
N ILE A 125 -15.17 3.58 -10.88
CA ILE A 125 -14.04 2.82 -10.33
C ILE A 125 -13.83 1.53 -11.12
N THR A 126 -12.57 1.28 -11.48
CA THR A 126 -12.16 -0.01 -12.04
C THR A 126 -11.44 -0.83 -10.96
N ASP A 127 -12.02 -1.96 -10.60
CA ASP A 127 -11.44 -2.92 -9.68
C ASP A 127 -10.65 -4.02 -10.42
N LEU A 128 -9.33 -4.01 -10.23
CA LEU A 128 -8.41 -5.02 -10.78
C LEU A 128 -8.02 -6.09 -9.73
N THR A 129 -8.60 -6.05 -8.53
CA THR A 129 -8.29 -6.98 -7.43
C THR A 129 -8.43 -8.44 -7.87
N ASN A 130 -9.43 -8.75 -8.70
CA ASN A 130 -9.67 -10.11 -9.20
C ASN A 130 -8.92 -10.47 -10.51
N LEU A 131 -7.95 -9.65 -10.95
CA LEU A 131 -7.12 -9.98 -12.11
C LEU A 131 -6.28 -11.22 -11.81
N ARG A 132 -6.56 -12.31 -12.52
CA ARG A 132 -5.81 -13.57 -12.39
C ARG A 132 -4.33 -13.34 -12.69
N TRP A 133 -3.47 -13.93 -11.87
CA TRP A 133 -2.02 -13.74 -12.03
C TRP A 133 -1.51 -14.24 -13.39
N ARG A 134 -2.04 -15.38 -13.85
CA ARG A 134 -1.76 -15.92 -15.20
C ARG A 134 -2.15 -14.98 -16.36
N ASP A 135 -3.03 -14.01 -16.13
CA ASP A 135 -3.54 -13.10 -17.16
C ASP A 135 -2.82 -11.73 -17.12
N VAL A 136 -1.84 -11.55 -16.23
CA VAL A 136 -1.00 -10.35 -16.15
C VAL A 136 -0.07 -10.31 -17.39
N PRO A 137 -0.08 -9.22 -18.17
CA PRO A 137 0.77 -9.10 -19.35
C PRO A 137 2.26 -9.22 -19.00
N ASN A 138 2.94 -10.20 -19.60
CA ASN A 138 4.36 -10.52 -19.32
C ASN A 138 4.65 -10.89 -17.85
N GLY A 139 3.65 -11.36 -17.11
CA GLY A 139 3.83 -11.92 -15.77
C GLY A 139 4.68 -13.20 -15.79
N THR A 140 5.23 -13.57 -14.63
CA THR A 140 5.99 -14.81 -14.44
C THR A 140 5.42 -15.53 -13.24
N LEU A 141 4.79 -16.67 -13.52
CA LEU A 141 4.30 -17.55 -12.47
C LEU A 141 5.47 -18.35 -11.86
N PRO A 142 5.41 -18.67 -10.56
CA PRO A 142 6.42 -19.46 -9.89
C PRO A 142 6.47 -20.89 -10.43
N THR A 143 7.66 -21.49 -10.32
CA THR A 143 7.92 -22.89 -10.64
C THR A 143 8.86 -23.47 -9.60
N TRP A 144 8.68 -24.75 -9.25
CA TRP A 144 9.57 -25.47 -8.34
C TRP A 144 10.00 -26.79 -9.00
N ASP A 145 11.31 -27.04 -9.06
CA ASP A 145 11.93 -28.22 -9.69
C ASP A 145 11.46 -28.50 -11.12
N GLY A 146 11.19 -27.43 -11.88
CA GLY A 146 10.75 -27.50 -13.27
C GLY A 146 9.26 -27.82 -13.45
N ALA A 147 8.49 -27.89 -12.37
CA ALA A 147 7.03 -28.01 -12.37
C ALA A 147 6.36 -26.70 -11.96
N ALA A 148 5.08 -26.53 -12.30
CA ALA A 148 4.28 -25.41 -11.81
C ALA A 148 4.22 -25.44 -10.28
N PHE A 149 4.51 -24.30 -9.65
CA PHE A 149 4.32 -24.13 -8.22
C PHE A 149 3.62 -22.79 -7.98
N PRO A 150 2.53 -22.75 -7.21
CA PRO A 150 1.81 -23.89 -6.64
C PRO A 150 1.11 -24.70 -7.75
N SER A 151 0.22 -25.62 -7.40
CA SER A 151 -0.46 -26.47 -8.39
C SER A 151 -1.12 -25.66 -9.52
N GLU A 152 -1.32 -26.29 -10.69
CA GLU A 152 -2.00 -25.65 -11.83
C GLU A 152 -3.41 -25.16 -11.45
N ALA A 153 -4.09 -25.85 -10.53
CA ALA A 153 -5.38 -25.41 -9.99
C ALA A 153 -5.27 -24.05 -9.28
N VAL A 154 -4.20 -23.83 -8.51
CA VAL A 154 -3.92 -22.54 -7.85
C VAL A 154 -3.60 -21.47 -8.88
N HIS A 155 -2.73 -21.75 -9.87
CA HIS A 155 -2.45 -20.79 -10.95
C HIS A 155 -3.71 -20.36 -11.73
N ASN A 156 -4.72 -21.23 -11.82
CA ASN A 156 -6.00 -20.93 -12.46
C ASN A 156 -6.95 -20.08 -11.61
N ALA A 157 -6.80 -20.11 -10.28
CA ALA A 157 -7.68 -19.43 -9.34
C ALA A 157 -7.09 -18.12 -8.82
N LEU A 158 -5.77 -18.05 -8.66
CA LEU A 158 -5.11 -17.02 -7.86
C LEU A 158 -5.03 -15.66 -8.59
N PRO A 159 -5.54 -14.57 -7.99
CA PRO A 159 -5.29 -13.22 -8.48
C PRO A 159 -3.87 -12.77 -8.18
N VAL A 160 -3.35 -11.84 -8.99
CA VAL A 160 -2.02 -11.27 -8.72
C VAL A 160 -2.04 -10.40 -7.46
N SER A 161 -3.11 -9.62 -7.25
CA SER A 161 -3.22 -8.75 -6.09
C SER A 161 -3.45 -9.56 -4.82
N SER A 162 -2.63 -9.34 -3.79
CA SER A 162 -2.82 -9.98 -2.48
C SER A 162 -3.89 -9.29 -1.62
N SER A 163 -3.96 -7.96 -1.67
CA SER A 163 -4.99 -7.16 -0.99
C SER A 163 -5.98 -6.56 -2.00
N GLY A 164 -5.64 -5.44 -2.66
CA GLY A 164 -6.44 -4.88 -3.75
C GLY A 164 -5.63 -4.05 -4.74
N HIS A 165 -6.20 -3.81 -5.93
CA HIS A 165 -5.67 -2.96 -7.00
C HIS A 165 -6.82 -2.16 -7.62
N TRP A 166 -6.86 -0.86 -7.36
CA TRP A 166 -8.00 -0.01 -7.73
C TRP A 166 -7.56 1.18 -8.58
N ILE A 167 -8.35 1.48 -9.61
CA ILE A 167 -8.27 2.72 -10.37
C ILE A 167 -9.45 3.59 -9.90
N VAL A 168 -9.16 4.68 -9.20
CA VAL A 168 -10.16 5.48 -8.50
C VAL A 168 -10.12 6.93 -8.98
N PRO A 169 -11.10 7.40 -9.78
CA PRO A 169 -11.20 8.80 -10.16
C PRO A 169 -11.73 9.66 -9.01
N ILE A 170 -11.08 10.81 -8.77
CA ILE A 170 -11.52 11.83 -7.82
C ILE A 170 -11.69 13.19 -8.51
N ASP A 171 -12.72 13.95 -8.13
CA ASP A 171 -12.98 15.30 -8.66
C ASP A 171 -12.35 16.38 -7.78
N VAL A 172 -11.31 17.03 -8.29
CA VAL A 172 -10.64 18.13 -7.62
C VAL A 172 -11.07 19.46 -8.26
N GLY A 173 -12.28 19.91 -7.95
CA GLY A 173 -12.76 21.22 -8.42
C GLY A 173 -13.05 21.27 -9.93
N GLY A 174 -13.53 20.16 -10.49
CA GLY A 174 -13.93 20.01 -11.89
C GLY A 174 -12.90 19.29 -12.77
N GLU A 175 -11.71 18.99 -12.25
CA GLU A 175 -10.71 18.15 -12.94
C GLU A 175 -10.64 16.78 -12.26
N VAL A 176 -10.54 15.74 -13.09
CA VAL A 176 -10.42 14.37 -12.60
C VAL A 176 -8.94 14.02 -12.44
N ILE A 177 -8.59 13.56 -11.24
CA ILE A 177 -7.31 12.90 -10.95
C ILE A 177 -7.59 11.42 -10.74
N THR A 178 -6.84 10.55 -11.40
CA THR A 178 -7.00 9.09 -11.28
C THR A 178 -5.99 8.53 -10.29
N LEU A 179 -6.46 7.97 -9.18
CA LEU A 179 -5.60 7.27 -8.22
C LEU A 179 -5.40 5.80 -8.64
N LEU A 180 -4.16 5.33 -8.67
CA LEU A 180 -3.80 3.91 -8.84
C LEU A 180 -3.39 3.36 -7.47
N ALA A 181 -4.37 2.83 -6.73
CA ALA A 181 -4.25 2.47 -5.32
C ALA A 181 -4.05 0.96 -5.13
N TYR A 182 -3.06 0.55 -4.34
CA TYR A 182 -2.80 -0.86 -4.03
C TYR A 182 -2.03 -1.09 -2.73
N SER A 183 -2.04 -2.35 -2.29
CA SER A 183 -1.19 -2.87 -1.23
C SER A 183 -0.65 -4.22 -1.71
N ALA A 184 0.66 -4.26 -1.93
CA ALA A 184 1.34 -5.41 -2.48
C ALA A 184 1.74 -6.42 -1.41
N THR A 185 1.94 -7.68 -1.81
CA THR A 185 2.48 -8.71 -0.93
C THR A 185 3.92 -8.36 -0.53
N ALA A 186 4.33 -8.71 0.69
CA ALA A 186 5.74 -8.63 1.07
C ALA A 186 6.54 -9.68 0.29
N PRO A 187 7.72 -9.37 -0.28
CA PRO A 187 8.48 -10.28 -1.15
C PRO A 187 9.32 -11.31 -0.35
N VAL A 188 8.85 -11.72 0.83
CA VAL A 188 9.54 -12.60 1.78
C VAL A 188 8.55 -13.62 2.35
N PHE A 189 8.99 -14.46 3.29
CA PHE A 189 8.19 -15.51 3.98
C PHE A 189 7.86 -16.75 3.14
N ASP A 190 8.65 -16.98 2.09
CA ASP A 190 8.60 -18.10 1.15
C ASP A 190 9.98 -18.76 0.98
N GLY A 191 10.05 -19.81 0.17
CA GLY A 191 11.25 -20.58 -0.13
C GLY A 191 11.90 -20.23 -1.46
N SER A 192 12.71 -21.15 -1.98
CA SER A 192 13.48 -20.96 -3.23
C SER A 192 12.63 -20.79 -4.48
N GLU A 193 11.35 -21.15 -4.42
CA GLU A 193 10.35 -20.89 -5.46
C GLU A 193 10.08 -19.40 -5.69
N ASN A 194 10.38 -18.55 -4.69
CA ASN A 194 10.22 -17.10 -4.73
C ASN A 194 8.79 -16.67 -5.15
N PHE A 195 7.78 -17.32 -4.59
CA PHE A 195 6.38 -17.06 -4.89
C PHE A 195 6.00 -15.60 -4.57
N ASN A 196 6.35 -15.11 -3.39
CA ASN A 196 6.03 -13.78 -2.92
C ASN A 196 6.83 -12.71 -3.66
N GLY A 197 8.12 -12.93 -3.94
CA GLY A 197 8.90 -11.98 -4.73
C GLY A 197 8.41 -11.87 -6.18
N LEU A 198 7.99 -12.98 -6.81
CA LEU A 198 7.39 -12.95 -8.14
C LEU A 198 6.00 -12.30 -8.15
N ARG A 199 5.18 -12.58 -7.14
CA ARG A 199 3.86 -11.97 -6.99
C ARG A 199 3.95 -10.46 -6.78
N ASN A 200 4.82 -10.02 -5.86
CA ASN A 200 5.09 -8.60 -5.60
C ASN A 200 5.53 -7.86 -6.87
N ARG A 201 6.46 -8.45 -7.64
CA ARG A 201 6.89 -7.90 -8.93
C ARG A 201 5.73 -7.78 -9.92
N ASP A 202 4.86 -8.79 -9.96
CA ASP A 202 3.76 -8.80 -10.92
C ASP A 202 2.57 -7.92 -10.51
N GLU A 203 2.41 -7.61 -9.22
CA GLU A 203 1.54 -6.53 -8.76
C GLU A 203 1.99 -5.18 -9.34
N LEU A 204 3.30 -4.88 -9.31
CA LEU A 204 3.85 -3.70 -10.00
C LEU A 204 3.67 -3.78 -11.52
N ARG A 205 3.80 -4.97 -12.11
CA ARG A 205 3.60 -5.18 -13.56
C ARG A 205 2.17 -4.88 -14.02
N VAL A 206 1.16 -5.05 -13.16
CA VAL A 206 -0.20 -4.59 -13.45
C VAL A 206 -0.21 -3.09 -13.71
N TRP A 207 0.46 -2.30 -12.87
CA TRP A 207 0.51 -0.85 -13.03
C TRP A 207 1.27 -0.42 -14.27
N GLU A 208 2.41 -1.04 -14.57
CA GLU A 208 3.11 -0.80 -15.83
C GLU A 208 2.17 -1.07 -17.02
N ALA A 209 1.48 -2.20 -17.04
CA ALA A 209 0.58 -2.55 -18.12
C ALA A 209 -0.60 -1.56 -18.24
N VAL A 210 -1.19 -1.14 -17.13
CA VAL A 210 -2.28 -0.16 -17.10
C VAL A 210 -1.83 1.20 -17.64
N LEU A 211 -0.65 1.67 -17.23
CA LEU A 211 -0.05 2.90 -17.77
C LEU A 211 0.26 2.77 -19.27
N ASP A 212 0.67 1.58 -19.73
CA ASP A 212 0.85 1.24 -21.16
C ASP A 212 -0.49 1.08 -21.93
N GLY A 213 -1.64 1.36 -21.31
CA GLY A 213 -2.96 1.32 -21.96
C GLY A 213 -3.67 -0.05 -21.91
N TYR A 214 -3.24 -0.97 -21.05
CA TYR A 214 -3.92 -2.25 -20.86
C TYR A 214 -5.40 -2.05 -20.52
N LYS A 215 -6.25 -2.85 -21.19
CA LYS A 215 -7.73 -2.78 -21.15
C LYS A 215 -8.34 -1.44 -21.61
N GLY A 216 -7.57 -0.58 -22.28
CA GLY A 216 -8.07 0.70 -22.79
C GLY A 216 -8.44 1.68 -21.67
N THR A 217 -7.79 1.56 -20.52
CA THR A 217 -8.05 2.40 -19.35
C THR A 217 -7.55 3.82 -19.64
N GLU A 218 -8.46 4.79 -19.74
CA GLU A 218 -8.08 6.20 -19.81
C GLU A 218 -7.75 6.71 -18.41
N LEU A 219 -6.54 7.24 -18.24
CA LEU A 219 -6.04 7.78 -16.97
C LEU A 219 -5.91 9.30 -17.09
N SER A 220 -6.63 10.04 -16.26
CA SER A 220 -6.47 11.49 -16.16
C SER A 220 -5.52 11.80 -15.01
N LEU A 221 -4.34 12.36 -15.31
CA LEU A 221 -3.35 12.79 -14.32
C LEU A 221 -3.09 11.72 -13.24
N PRO A 222 -2.65 10.51 -13.63
CA PRO A 222 -2.56 9.38 -12.70
C PRO A 222 -1.67 9.68 -11.50
N ILE A 223 -2.06 9.21 -10.31
CA ILE A 223 -1.22 9.19 -9.12
C ILE A 223 -1.19 7.75 -8.60
N LEU A 224 -0.04 7.09 -8.71
CA LEU A 224 0.16 5.77 -8.09
C LEU A 224 0.48 5.95 -6.62
N LEU A 225 -0.24 5.25 -5.75
CA LEU A 225 -0.02 5.32 -4.30
C LEU A 225 -0.30 4.00 -3.61
N GLY A 226 0.49 3.68 -2.59
CA GLY A 226 0.33 2.43 -1.85
C GLY A 226 1.58 1.92 -1.15
N ASN A 227 1.41 0.78 -0.48
CA ASN A 227 2.53 -0.01 0.00
C ASN A 227 2.96 -1.01 -1.08
N ALA A 228 4.09 -0.73 -1.73
CA ALA A 228 4.67 -1.56 -2.77
C ALA A 228 5.47 -2.73 -2.21
N ASN A 229 5.92 -2.67 -0.94
CA ASN A 229 6.83 -3.64 -0.34
C ASN A 229 8.12 -3.92 -1.17
N ALA A 230 8.50 -2.99 -2.06
CA ALA A 230 9.64 -3.14 -2.95
C ALA A 230 10.55 -1.91 -2.87
N ASP A 231 11.82 -2.15 -2.54
CA ASP A 231 12.88 -1.15 -2.53
C ASP A 231 13.73 -1.26 -3.82
N PRO A 232 14.14 -0.14 -4.43
CA PRO A 232 14.93 -0.16 -5.67
C PRO A 232 16.38 -0.64 -5.50
N PHE A 233 16.92 -0.68 -4.28
CA PHE A 233 18.33 -0.94 -3.98
C PHE A 233 18.54 -2.10 -3.00
N ASP A 234 17.75 -2.15 -1.94
CA ASP A 234 17.91 -3.04 -0.78
C ASP A 234 16.74 -4.04 -0.68
N GLY A 235 16.77 -4.91 0.34
CA GLY A 235 15.74 -5.95 0.55
C GLY A 235 15.77 -7.10 -0.47
N GLU A 236 14.76 -7.98 -0.37
CA GLU A 236 14.65 -9.22 -1.16
C GLU A 236 13.77 -9.10 -2.41
N GLY A 237 13.06 -7.97 -2.56
CA GLY A 237 12.19 -7.71 -3.72
C GLY A 237 12.94 -7.71 -5.05
N ILE A 238 12.24 -8.05 -6.13
CA ILE A 238 12.81 -8.01 -7.48
C ILE A 238 12.93 -6.55 -7.92
N ARG A 239 14.13 -5.98 -7.73
CA ARG A 239 14.46 -4.56 -7.95
C ARG A 239 13.96 -3.96 -9.26
N SER A 240 14.00 -4.73 -10.36
CA SER A 240 13.56 -4.24 -11.67
C SER A 240 12.07 -3.88 -11.70
N GLY A 241 11.22 -4.52 -10.89
CA GLY A 241 9.79 -4.20 -10.83
C GLY A 241 9.55 -2.76 -10.39
N ILE A 242 10.07 -2.38 -9.22
CA ILE A 242 9.87 -1.01 -8.72
C ILE A 242 10.70 0.02 -9.52
N ALA A 243 11.89 -0.35 -10.00
CA ALA A 243 12.72 0.54 -10.81
C ALA A 243 12.03 0.94 -12.13
N ASN A 244 11.29 0.03 -12.77
CA ASN A 244 10.50 0.33 -13.97
C ASN A 244 9.37 1.33 -13.67
N ILE A 245 8.64 1.13 -12.57
CA ILE A 245 7.57 2.05 -12.14
C ILE A 245 8.14 3.45 -11.82
N LEU A 246 9.25 3.53 -11.08
CA LEU A 246 9.90 4.80 -10.73
C LEU A 246 10.44 5.57 -11.95
N SER A 247 10.70 4.86 -13.06
CA SER A 247 11.19 5.45 -14.31
C SER A 247 10.12 5.53 -15.41
N HIS A 248 8.86 5.19 -15.10
CA HIS A 248 7.78 5.21 -16.07
C HIS A 248 7.49 6.66 -16.54
N PRO A 249 7.39 6.93 -17.85
CA PRO A 249 7.31 8.30 -18.38
C PRO A 249 6.07 9.10 -17.94
N ASP A 250 4.96 8.40 -17.64
CA ASP A 250 3.74 9.07 -17.20
C ASP A 250 3.79 9.52 -15.73
N LEU A 251 4.73 8.99 -14.95
CA LEU A 251 4.87 9.27 -13.52
C LEU A 251 6.15 10.06 -13.25
N GLN A 252 6.25 10.67 -12.08
CA GLN A 252 7.48 11.25 -11.55
C GLN A 252 7.73 10.79 -10.12
N ASP A 253 8.98 10.53 -9.78
CA ASP A 253 9.39 10.24 -8.40
C ASP A 253 9.77 11.54 -7.66
N PRO A 254 8.97 11.98 -6.66
CA PRO A 254 9.29 13.19 -5.89
C PRO A 254 10.38 12.97 -4.84
N ALA A 255 10.89 11.74 -4.67
CA ALA A 255 11.94 11.35 -3.73
C ALA A 255 11.70 11.94 -2.32
N PRO A 256 10.61 11.55 -1.62
CA PRO A 256 10.26 12.12 -0.32
C PRO A 256 11.33 11.79 0.72
N ARG A 257 11.98 12.82 1.28
CA ARG A 257 13.08 12.64 2.24
C ARG A 257 12.69 12.91 3.69
N SER A 258 13.36 12.23 4.60
CA SER A 258 13.17 12.37 6.05
C SER A 258 14.51 12.46 6.79
N ARG A 259 14.56 13.26 7.86
CA ARG A 259 15.74 13.34 8.74
C ARG A 259 15.81 12.17 9.73
N GLY A 260 14.66 11.64 10.15
CA GLY A 260 14.60 10.47 11.02
C GLY A 260 15.16 9.23 10.33
N ALA A 261 14.78 9.03 9.06
CA ALA A 261 15.25 7.96 8.19
C ALA A 261 16.77 8.05 7.99
N SER A 262 17.29 9.23 7.65
CA SER A 262 18.75 9.45 7.56
C SER A 262 19.50 9.12 8.87
N SER A 263 18.86 9.33 10.02
CA SER A 263 19.47 9.07 11.33
C SER A 263 19.40 7.59 11.73
N ALA A 264 18.52 6.82 11.09
CA ALA A 264 18.27 5.42 11.35
C ALA A 264 18.95 4.49 10.32
N ALA A 265 19.83 5.02 9.47
CA ALA A 265 20.46 4.31 8.37
C ALA A 265 21.06 2.96 8.80
N ASN A 266 20.72 1.89 8.06
CA ASN A 266 21.25 0.55 8.32
C ASN A 266 22.63 0.35 7.72
N GLN A 267 23.47 -0.38 8.43
CA GLN A 267 24.79 -0.74 7.93
C GLN A 267 24.66 -1.79 6.81
N GLY A 268 25.25 -1.51 5.65
CA GLY A 268 25.29 -2.44 4.52
C GLY A 268 24.20 -2.22 3.46
N HIS A 269 23.18 -1.40 3.76
CA HIS A 269 22.24 -0.90 2.76
C HIS A 269 22.96 0.09 1.82
N VAL A 270 22.58 0.08 0.54
CA VAL A 270 23.21 0.91 -0.50
C VAL A 270 22.31 2.00 -1.04
N GLY A 271 20.99 1.91 -0.79
CA GLY A 271 20.03 2.98 -1.05
C GLY A 271 20.31 4.23 -0.22
N ASP A 272 19.70 5.36 -0.62
CA ASP A 272 19.76 6.59 0.18
C ASP A 272 18.82 6.44 1.40
N PRO A 273 19.35 6.31 2.63
CA PRO A 273 18.54 6.00 3.81
C PRO A 273 17.56 7.11 4.16
N ALA A 274 17.71 8.30 3.59
CA ALA A 274 16.73 9.35 3.81
C ALA A 274 15.40 9.14 3.08
N LEU A 275 15.38 8.23 2.10
CA LEU A 275 14.19 7.85 1.34
C LEU A 275 13.45 6.68 1.99
N ASP A 276 14.00 6.08 3.06
CA ASP A 276 13.35 4.96 3.75
C ASP A 276 12.00 5.40 4.30
N THR A 277 11.02 4.51 4.11
CA THR A 277 9.63 4.71 4.53
C THR A 277 9.18 3.71 5.57
N ALA A 278 10.01 2.71 5.89
CA ALA A 278 9.76 1.72 6.91
C ALA A 278 11.00 1.49 7.78
N ASN A 279 10.75 1.18 9.05
CA ASN A 279 11.72 0.93 10.10
C ASN A 279 11.49 -0.46 10.70
N TRP A 280 12.19 -1.46 10.16
CA TRP A 280 12.15 -2.83 10.67
C TRP A 280 13.46 -3.19 11.39
N PRO A 281 13.45 -4.22 12.25
CA PRO A 281 14.64 -4.70 12.94
C PRO A 281 15.81 -5.02 11.98
N GLU A 282 17.04 -4.75 12.43
CA GLU A 282 18.27 -5.00 11.65
C GLU A 282 18.56 -6.49 11.43
N ASP A 283 18.03 -7.37 12.27
CA ASP A 283 18.07 -8.83 12.08
C ASP A 283 16.98 -9.34 11.12
N GLY A 284 16.14 -8.42 10.62
CA GLY A 284 15.23 -8.62 9.50
C GLY A 284 15.65 -7.80 8.27
N PRO A 285 14.71 -7.16 7.54
CA PRO A 285 15.03 -6.45 6.32
C PRO A 285 15.70 -5.09 6.53
N GLY A 286 15.81 -4.59 7.77
CA GLY A 286 16.24 -3.23 8.06
C GLY A 286 15.26 -2.17 7.50
N ASN A 287 15.71 -0.93 7.39
CA ASN A 287 14.89 0.15 6.85
C ASN A 287 14.93 0.12 5.32
N LEU A 288 13.77 0.33 4.72
CA LEU A 288 13.58 0.29 3.27
C LEU A 288 12.59 1.35 2.81
N ARG A 289 12.69 1.73 1.55
CA ARG A 289 11.69 2.51 0.81
C ARG A 289 10.68 1.55 0.17
N VAL A 290 9.50 1.46 0.77
CA VAL A 290 8.46 0.49 0.38
C VAL A 290 7.09 1.12 0.13
N SER A 291 6.88 2.37 0.54
CA SER A 291 5.61 3.10 0.33
C SER A 291 5.83 4.29 -0.59
N TYR A 292 4.89 4.48 -1.53
CA TYR A 292 5.08 5.42 -2.63
C TYR A 292 3.85 6.29 -2.87
N VAL A 293 4.10 7.53 -3.29
CA VAL A 293 3.12 8.41 -3.93
C VAL A 293 3.84 8.99 -5.15
N LEU A 294 3.45 8.55 -6.34
CA LEU A 294 4.07 8.90 -7.61
C LEU A 294 3.03 9.64 -8.48
N PRO A 295 3.04 10.97 -8.47
CA PRO A 295 2.13 11.75 -9.29
C PRO A 295 2.46 11.66 -10.77
N SER A 296 1.50 12.01 -11.63
CA SER A 296 1.72 12.19 -13.05
C SER A 296 2.81 13.22 -13.31
N HIS A 297 3.61 13.04 -14.36
CA HIS A 297 4.63 14.02 -14.78
C HIS A 297 4.03 15.38 -15.18
N GLU A 298 2.72 15.44 -15.49
CA GLU A 298 2.01 16.66 -15.85
C GLU A 298 1.65 17.54 -14.64
N LEU A 299 1.65 16.95 -13.44
CA LEU A 299 1.35 17.63 -12.18
C LEU A 299 2.60 18.37 -11.67
N THR A 300 2.39 19.55 -11.08
CA THR A 300 3.49 20.29 -10.45
C THR A 300 3.61 19.87 -8.98
N VAL A 301 4.70 19.17 -8.65
CA VAL A 301 5.05 18.83 -7.26
C VAL A 301 5.64 20.05 -6.57
N THR A 302 5.07 20.42 -5.42
CA THR A 302 5.46 21.59 -4.62
C THR A 302 6.14 21.21 -3.30
N GLY A 303 6.01 19.96 -2.87
CA GLY A 303 6.66 19.41 -1.69
C GLY A 303 6.46 17.91 -1.59
N ALA A 304 7.34 17.23 -0.87
CA ALA A 304 7.20 15.81 -0.57
C ALA A 304 7.98 15.48 0.70
N GLY A 305 7.55 14.43 1.40
CA GLY A 305 8.26 13.98 2.60
C GLY A 305 7.72 12.69 3.18
N VAL A 306 8.49 12.15 4.12
CA VAL A 306 8.10 11.05 4.99
C VAL A 306 7.92 11.63 6.39
N PHE A 307 6.81 11.31 7.07
CA PHE A 307 6.62 11.70 8.46
C PHE A 307 7.49 10.82 9.38
N TRP A 308 8.78 11.11 9.35
CA TRP A 308 9.78 10.52 10.23
C TRP A 308 10.74 11.64 10.67
N PRO A 309 10.33 12.42 11.67
CA PRO A 309 11.10 13.56 12.15
C PRO A 309 12.42 13.10 12.79
N ALA A 310 13.39 14.02 12.86
CA ALA A 310 14.65 13.74 13.56
C ALA A 310 14.39 13.39 15.04
N PRO A 311 15.20 12.53 15.68
CA PRO A 311 14.97 12.09 17.06
C PRO A 311 14.85 13.22 18.08
N ASN A 312 15.50 14.36 17.84
CA ASN A 312 15.45 15.54 18.72
C ASN A 312 14.33 16.54 18.39
N HIS A 313 13.53 16.29 17.35
CA HIS A 313 12.44 17.16 16.96
C HIS A 313 11.19 16.87 17.79
N PRO A 314 10.44 17.87 18.29
CA PRO A 314 9.27 17.63 19.16
C PRO A 314 8.22 16.68 18.58
N ALA A 315 8.03 16.70 17.26
CA ALA A 315 7.09 15.80 16.58
C ALA A 315 7.50 14.32 16.62
N ALA A 316 8.75 13.98 16.96
CA ALA A 316 9.18 12.58 17.13
C ALA A 316 8.46 11.89 18.30
N ALA A 317 7.97 12.66 19.28
CA ALA A 317 7.18 12.12 20.38
C ALA A 317 5.88 11.43 19.91
N LEU A 318 5.35 11.79 18.73
CA LEU A 318 4.18 11.13 18.15
C LEU A 318 4.48 9.69 17.72
N LEU A 319 5.74 9.34 17.49
CA LEU A 319 6.18 8.00 17.12
C LEU A 319 6.65 7.19 18.34
N GLY A 320 6.56 7.73 19.56
CA GLY A 320 7.02 7.04 20.78
C GLY A 320 8.54 7.05 20.94
N GLY A 321 9.02 6.49 22.07
CA GLY A 321 10.44 6.49 22.42
C GLY A 321 11.32 5.60 21.55
N ASP A 322 10.73 4.56 20.96
CA ASP A 322 11.35 3.63 20.01
C ASP A 322 11.08 4.01 18.54
N GLY A 323 10.23 5.01 18.29
CA GLY A 323 9.84 5.44 16.95
C GLY A 323 8.79 4.55 16.27
N LEU A 324 8.19 3.59 16.98
CA LEU A 324 7.28 2.57 16.43
C LEU A 324 5.85 2.65 16.97
N ALA A 325 5.49 3.70 17.71
CA ALA A 325 4.13 3.82 18.28
C ALA A 325 3.02 3.81 17.21
N ALA A 326 3.31 4.26 15.99
CA ALA A 326 2.40 4.22 14.85
C ALA A 326 2.74 3.10 13.84
N GLY A 327 3.52 2.10 14.26
CA GLY A 327 4.00 1.01 13.42
C GLY A 327 5.37 1.27 12.77
N PRO A 328 5.90 0.26 12.05
CA PRO A 328 7.20 0.35 11.38
C PRO A 328 7.16 1.22 10.13
N HIS A 329 6.02 1.35 9.46
CA HIS A 329 5.91 2.23 8.30
C HIS A 329 5.69 3.69 8.74
N HIS A 330 6.15 4.61 7.92
CA HIS A 330 5.98 6.04 8.11
C HIS A 330 5.13 6.63 6.98
N LEU A 331 4.23 7.55 7.31
CA LEU A 331 3.35 8.18 6.33
C LEU A 331 4.15 8.94 5.27
N VAL A 332 3.91 8.63 4.00
CA VAL A 332 4.53 9.28 2.83
C VAL A 332 3.54 10.24 2.22
N TRP A 333 3.95 11.48 1.97
CA TRP A 333 3.07 12.51 1.40
C TRP A 333 3.75 13.31 0.29
N VAL A 334 2.92 13.82 -0.62
CA VAL A 334 3.30 14.70 -1.73
C VAL A 334 2.29 15.83 -1.85
N ASP A 335 2.77 17.05 -1.95
CA ASP A 335 1.99 18.24 -2.23
C ASP A 335 2.05 18.55 -3.72
N ILE A 336 0.90 18.61 -4.36
CA ILE A 336 0.76 19.01 -5.77
C ILE A 336 -0.03 20.31 -5.90
N GLU A 337 0.37 21.12 -6.88
CA GLU A 337 -0.36 22.33 -7.22
C GLU A 337 -1.64 21.99 -7.99
N THR A 338 -2.75 22.54 -7.51
CA THR A 338 -4.09 22.35 -8.04
C THR A 338 -4.62 23.63 -8.67
N GLN A 339 -3.76 24.54 -9.14
CA GLN A 339 -4.18 25.86 -9.68
C GLN A 339 -4.34 25.91 -11.20
N ARG A 340 -4.10 24.81 -11.93
CA ARG A 340 -4.68 24.62 -13.27
C ARG A 340 -6.21 24.37 -13.22
N LEU A 341 -6.78 24.25 -12.01
CA LEU A 341 -8.18 23.91 -11.70
C LEU A 341 -9.11 25.13 -11.54
N ARG A 342 -8.94 26.18 -12.34
CA ARG A 342 -9.81 27.37 -12.34
C ARG A 342 -10.33 27.72 -13.71
#